data_AF-A0A8J8E909-F1
#
_entry.id   AF-A0A8J8E909-F1
#
_cell.length_a   1.000
_cell.length_b   1.000
_cell.length_c   1.000
_cell.angle_alpha   90.00
_cell.angle_beta   90.00
_cell.angle_gamma   90.00
#
_symmetry.space_group_name_H-M   'P 1'
#
loop_
_entity.id
_entity.type
_entity.pdbx_description
1 polymer ?
#
loop_
_entity_poly.entity_id
_entity_poly.type
_entity_poly.pdbx_seq_one_letter_code
_entity_poly.pdbx_strand_id
1 'polypeptide(L)'
;MKMRKALPLALTLTLLLLLSAPVTADEFTEKGNAFMGNFIKAMNTGNYSLIEPYMSERLKKELGEREFAQLREFTITNYGKLLSFSLVNESREGDMVKLEYEVKAEKGTFPVALTYENGELVGIGLGVRAKPNPAGMVAMILGSLLVLGAFYFIRKPSIPDLVLGAGIALGLSVIIPFYGIISLIVAYSTVARALFTACTTALTVEAIKFYFSRNRDGLSLGLGLGIGQYVLLSIGTFVATNFIMQLPVSFTGPTYWAFLFALAFTAFHALSAGTYSKLRNVRFLLLFALIEGLALVMESLSHLGLSLLLVLLGIVAGLRLGGVIDGIAGREAH
;
A
#
# COMPACT_ATOMS: atom_id res chain seq x y z
N MET A 1 11.21 -69.85 -14.36
CA MET A 1 11.90 -68.72 -13.70
C MET A 1 11.44 -67.43 -14.36
N LYS A 2 10.47 -66.65 -13.87
CA LYS A 2 10.69 -65.50 -12.97
C LYS A 2 9.37 -64.90 -12.41
N MET A 3 8.25 -65.62 -12.36
CA MET A 3 6.96 -65.07 -11.87
C MET A 3 6.65 -65.29 -10.38
N ARG A 4 7.49 -66.01 -9.63
CA ARG A 4 7.23 -66.30 -8.20
C ARG A 4 7.77 -65.25 -7.21
N LYS A 5 8.41 -64.17 -7.68
CA LYS A 5 8.97 -63.10 -6.83
C LYS A 5 8.20 -61.76 -6.91
N ALA A 6 7.28 -61.61 -7.86
CA ALA A 6 6.52 -60.36 -8.03
C ALA A 6 5.25 -60.30 -7.17
N LEU A 7 4.64 -61.45 -6.86
CA LEU A 7 3.43 -61.52 -6.03
C LEU A 7 3.62 -60.96 -4.60
N PRO A 8 4.68 -61.31 -3.84
CA PRO A 8 4.86 -60.75 -2.50
C PRO A 8 5.22 -59.26 -2.53
N LEU A 9 5.91 -58.79 -3.58
CA LEU A 9 6.27 -57.38 -3.77
C LEU A 9 5.05 -56.53 -4.12
N ALA A 10 4.17 -57.03 -5.00
CA ALA A 10 2.90 -56.38 -5.31
C ALA A 10 1.99 -56.34 -4.08
N LEU A 11 1.93 -57.44 -3.29
CA LEU A 11 1.15 -57.47 -2.06
C LEU A 11 1.68 -56.49 -1.00
N THR A 12 3.00 -56.37 -0.83
CA THR A 12 3.62 -55.38 0.08
C THR A 12 3.43 -53.95 -0.40
N LEU A 13 3.52 -53.68 -1.71
CA LEU A 13 3.25 -52.36 -2.27
C LEU A 13 1.78 -51.95 -2.09
N THR A 14 0.86 -52.90 -2.25
CA THR A 14 -0.58 -52.68 -2.02
C THR A 14 -0.88 -52.48 -0.54
N LEU A 15 -0.20 -53.22 0.35
CA LEU A 15 -0.30 -53.01 1.81
C LEU A 15 0.29 -51.66 2.25
N LEU A 16 1.39 -51.21 1.64
CA LEU A 16 2.00 -49.90 1.87
C LEU A 16 1.11 -48.75 1.36
N LEU A 17 0.41 -48.94 0.24
CA LEU A 17 -0.59 -48.02 -0.30
C LEU A 17 -1.92 -48.02 0.51
N LEU A 18 -2.19 -49.08 1.28
CA LEU A 18 -3.33 -49.16 2.21
C LEU A 18 -2.96 -48.68 3.62
N LEU A 19 -1.67 -48.58 3.95
CA LEU A 19 -1.15 -48.07 5.23
C LEU A 19 -0.88 -46.56 5.22
N SER A 20 -0.90 -45.90 4.06
CA SER A 20 -1.06 -44.44 3.99
C SER A 20 -2.49 -44.12 4.43
N ALA A 21 -2.66 -43.97 5.75
CA ALA A 21 -3.93 -43.59 6.35
C ALA A 21 -4.50 -42.39 5.58
N PRO A 22 -5.75 -42.44 5.10
CA PRO A 22 -6.41 -41.23 4.66
C PRO A 22 -6.40 -40.27 5.86
N VAL A 23 -5.69 -39.15 5.73
CA VAL A 23 -5.77 -38.06 6.72
C VAL A 23 -7.22 -37.62 6.75
N THR A 24 -7.91 -38.06 7.79
CA THR A 24 -9.34 -37.88 7.99
C THR A 24 -9.67 -36.39 8.04
N ALA A 25 -10.89 -36.03 7.64
CA ALA A 25 -11.38 -34.66 7.63
C ALA A 25 -11.21 -33.93 8.98
N ASP A 26 -11.09 -34.66 10.08
CA ASP A 26 -11.03 -34.11 11.43
C ASP A 26 -9.67 -33.53 11.83
N GLU A 27 -8.52 -34.06 11.36
CA GLU A 27 -7.22 -33.68 11.93
C GLU A 27 -6.82 -32.23 11.62
N PHE A 28 -7.03 -31.77 10.39
CA PHE A 28 -6.72 -30.40 10.00
C PHE A 28 -7.69 -29.40 10.61
N THR A 29 -8.98 -29.74 10.67
CA THR A 29 -9.98 -28.92 11.33
C THR A 29 -9.68 -28.78 12.83
N GLU A 30 -9.25 -29.84 13.51
CA GLU A 30 -8.83 -29.79 14.91
C GLU A 30 -7.57 -28.92 15.11
N LYS A 31 -6.55 -29.10 14.27
CA LYS A 31 -5.34 -28.26 14.26
C LYS A 31 -5.65 -26.80 14.00
N GLY A 32 -6.52 -26.51 13.04
CA GLY A 32 -6.98 -25.17 12.70
C GLY A 32 -7.77 -24.53 13.85
N ASN A 33 -8.66 -25.29 14.50
CA ASN A 33 -9.42 -24.82 15.66
C ASN A 33 -8.51 -24.51 16.85
N ALA A 34 -7.51 -25.35 17.10
CA ALA A 34 -6.52 -25.12 18.14
C ALA A 34 -5.70 -23.85 17.86
N PHE A 35 -5.25 -23.67 16.61
CA PHE A 35 -4.59 -22.46 16.17
C PHE A 35 -5.49 -21.23 16.37
N MET A 36 -6.74 -21.27 15.91
CA MET A 36 -7.67 -20.14 16.01
C MET A 36 -7.97 -19.75 17.47
N GLY A 37 -8.06 -20.73 18.38
CA GLY A 37 -8.20 -20.48 19.81
C GLY A 37 -6.99 -19.73 20.39
N ASN A 38 -5.78 -20.12 20.00
CA ASN A 38 -4.55 -19.42 20.39
C ASN A 38 -4.38 -18.08 19.67
N PHE A 39 -4.82 -17.97 18.42
CA PHE A 39 -4.80 -16.73 17.65
C PHE A 39 -5.67 -15.66 18.29
N ILE A 40 -6.91 -15.99 18.70
CA ILE A 40 -7.76 -15.04 19.43
C ILE A 40 -7.09 -14.59 20.73
N LYS A 41 -6.51 -15.53 21.50
CA LYS A 41 -5.81 -15.20 22.75
C LYS A 41 -4.60 -14.30 22.47
N ALA A 42 -3.75 -14.65 21.51
CA ALA A 42 -2.58 -13.88 21.10
C ALA A 42 -2.97 -12.47 20.66
N MET A 43 -3.98 -12.33 19.80
CA MET A 43 -4.46 -11.03 19.33
C MET A 43 -5.01 -10.17 20.46
N ASN A 44 -5.70 -10.76 21.44
CA ASN A 44 -6.21 -10.01 22.58
C ASN A 44 -5.10 -9.62 23.57
N THR A 45 -4.16 -10.52 23.88
CA THR A 45 -3.11 -10.31 24.90
C THR A 45 -1.83 -9.67 24.38
N GLY A 46 -1.58 -9.74 23.07
CA GLY A 46 -0.31 -9.34 22.45
C GLY A 46 0.80 -10.38 22.53
N ASN A 47 0.53 -11.60 23.01
CA ASN A 47 1.55 -12.63 23.17
C ASN A 47 1.74 -13.46 21.88
N TYR A 48 2.74 -13.11 21.08
CA TYR A 48 3.09 -13.81 19.83
C TYR A 48 3.47 -15.28 20.03
N SER A 49 4.12 -15.62 21.15
CA SER A 49 4.57 -16.99 21.45
C SER A 49 3.44 -18.02 21.55
N LEU A 50 2.18 -17.58 21.63
CA LEU A 50 1.02 -18.47 21.61
C LEU A 50 0.74 -19.06 20.21
N ILE A 51 1.14 -18.36 19.14
CA ILE A 51 0.88 -18.79 17.76
C ILE A 51 2.14 -19.23 17.02
N GLU A 52 3.31 -18.72 17.42
CA GLU A 52 4.61 -19.07 16.84
C GLU A 52 4.85 -20.59 16.70
N PRO A 53 4.53 -21.46 17.68
CA PRO A 53 4.81 -22.89 17.59
C PRO A 53 4.02 -23.62 16.50
N TYR A 54 2.93 -23.02 16.02
CA TYR A 54 2.05 -23.62 15.01
C TYR A 54 2.49 -23.33 13.57
N MET A 55 3.41 -22.38 13.38
CA MET A 55 3.81 -21.87 12.08
C MET A 55 5.02 -22.63 11.52
N SER A 56 5.05 -22.80 10.20
CA SER A 56 6.27 -23.22 9.49
C SER A 56 7.41 -22.21 9.68
N GLU A 57 8.66 -22.64 9.53
CA GLU A 57 9.84 -21.76 9.61
C GLU A 57 9.79 -20.62 8.58
N ARG A 58 9.15 -20.86 7.43
CA ARG A 58 8.90 -19.82 6.43
C ARG A 58 7.94 -18.77 6.97
N LEU A 59 6.79 -19.21 7.50
CA LEU A 59 5.76 -18.29 8.00
C LEU A 59 6.25 -17.49 9.21
N LYS A 60 7.08 -18.07 10.09
CA LYS A 60 7.73 -17.33 11.20
C LYS A 60 8.59 -16.16 10.73
N LYS A 61 9.24 -16.29 9.56
CA LYS A 61 10.06 -15.20 8.99
C LYS A 61 9.21 -14.10 8.37
N GLU A 62 8.05 -14.45 7.82
CA GLU A 62 7.13 -13.51 7.18
C GLU A 62 6.21 -12.80 8.20
N LEU A 63 5.82 -13.50 9.27
CA LEU A 63 4.99 -13.01 10.37
C LEU A 63 5.76 -13.09 11.69
N GLY A 64 6.83 -12.30 11.80
CA GLY A 64 7.58 -12.17 13.04
C GLY A 64 6.80 -11.42 14.13
N GLU A 65 7.39 -11.30 15.32
CA GLU A 65 6.76 -10.61 16.47
C GLU A 65 6.38 -9.16 16.14
N ARG A 66 7.21 -8.46 15.35
CA ARG A 66 6.95 -7.09 14.90
C ARG A 66 5.73 -7.02 13.97
N GLU A 67 5.70 -7.87 12.95
CA GLU A 67 4.62 -7.94 11.97
C GLU A 67 3.31 -8.35 12.65
N PHE A 68 3.38 -9.28 13.60
CA PHE A 68 2.26 -9.66 14.45
C PHE A 68 1.76 -8.48 15.29
N ALA A 69 2.64 -7.71 15.93
CA ALA A 69 2.25 -6.54 16.72
C ALA A 69 1.50 -5.49 15.86
N GLN A 70 1.98 -5.25 14.63
CA GLN A 70 1.32 -4.36 13.68
C GLN A 70 -0.05 -4.91 13.25
N LEU A 71 -0.13 -6.20 12.90
CA LEU A 71 -1.38 -6.85 12.54
C LEU A 71 -2.40 -6.80 13.68
N ARG A 72 -1.94 -7.03 14.91
CA ARG A 72 -2.75 -6.92 16.12
C ARG A 72 -3.29 -5.52 16.30
N GLU A 73 -2.41 -4.52 16.30
CA GLU A 73 -2.80 -3.12 16.47
C GLU A 73 -3.85 -2.73 15.43
N PHE A 74 -3.62 -3.09 14.16
CA PHE A 74 -4.57 -2.89 13.07
C PHE A 74 -5.91 -3.59 13.35
N THR A 75 -5.90 -4.87 13.71
CA THR A 75 -7.12 -5.65 13.92
C THR A 75 -7.92 -5.12 15.12
N ILE A 76 -7.29 -4.91 16.27
CA ILE A 76 -7.96 -4.44 17.49
C ILE A 76 -8.50 -3.02 17.32
N THR A 77 -7.78 -2.14 16.61
CA THR A 77 -8.26 -0.78 16.32
C THR A 77 -9.56 -0.82 15.51
N ASN A 78 -9.60 -1.65 14.46
CA ASN A 78 -10.73 -1.72 13.52
C ASN A 78 -11.91 -2.53 14.08
N TYR A 79 -11.65 -3.66 14.73
CA TYR A 79 -12.68 -4.65 15.11
C TYR A 79 -12.91 -4.78 16.63
N GLY A 80 -12.05 -4.21 17.46
CA GLY A 80 -12.08 -4.41 18.92
C GLY A 80 -11.53 -5.79 19.31
N LYS A 81 -11.85 -6.24 20.53
CA LYS A 81 -11.42 -7.58 20.98
C LYS A 81 -12.08 -8.68 20.15
N LEU A 82 -11.32 -9.74 19.90
CA LEU A 82 -11.80 -10.93 19.22
C LEU A 82 -12.53 -11.82 20.25
N LEU A 83 -13.72 -12.30 19.91
CA LEU A 83 -14.63 -12.98 20.82
C LEU A 83 -14.71 -14.48 20.55
N SER A 84 -14.94 -14.87 19.30
CA SER A 84 -15.13 -16.27 18.91
C SER A 84 -14.78 -16.50 17.44
N PHE A 85 -14.71 -17.76 17.03
CA PHE A 85 -14.56 -18.14 15.63
C PHE A 85 -15.49 -19.32 15.29
N SER A 86 -15.80 -19.47 14.01
CA SER A 86 -16.51 -20.62 13.47
C SER A 86 -15.89 -21.03 12.14
N LEU A 87 -15.67 -22.34 11.94
CA LEU A 87 -15.25 -22.87 10.65
C LEU A 87 -16.41 -22.69 9.66
N VAL A 88 -16.12 -22.11 8.50
CA VAL A 88 -17.07 -21.86 7.41
C VAL A 88 -16.91 -22.90 6.32
N ASN A 89 -15.67 -23.19 5.94
CA ASN A 89 -15.38 -24.07 4.82
C ASN A 89 -14.01 -24.74 4.97
N GLU A 90 -13.87 -25.94 4.40
CA GLU A 90 -12.61 -26.64 4.18
C GLU A 90 -12.50 -26.99 2.70
N SER A 91 -11.38 -26.63 2.08
CA SER A 91 -11.07 -26.99 0.70
C SER A 91 -9.71 -27.66 0.60
N ARG A 92 -9.62 -28.70 -0.22
CA ARG A 92 -8.39 -29.46 -0.45
C ARG A 92 -8.03 -29.44 -1.94
N GLU A 93 -6.76 -29.15 -2.23
CA GLU A 93 -6.21 -29.21 -3.58
C GLU A 93 -4.79 -29.80 -3.52
N GLY A 94 -4.66 -31.07 -3.96
CA GLY A 94 -3.41 -31.82 -3.78
C GLY A 94 -3.02 -31.96 -2.31
N ASP A 95 -1.78 -31.58 -1.99
CA ASP A 95 -1.24 -31.60 -0.62
C ASP A 95 -1.55 -30.33 0.18
N MET A 96 -2.32 -29.40 -0.40
CA MET A 96 -2.76 -28.19 0.27
C MET A 96 -4.16 -28.35 0.88
N VAL A 97 -4.28 -27.91 2.13
CA VAL A 97 -5.56 -27.81 2.85
C VAL A 97 -5.78 -26.36 3.26
N LYS A 98 -6.89 -25.78 2.82
CA LYS A 98 -7.29 -24.42 3.19
C LYS A 98 -8.54 -24.49 4.08
N LEU A 99 -8.44 -23.88 5.26
CA LEU A 99 -9.52 -23.76 6.23
C LEU A 99 -9.97 -22.31 6.29
N GLU A 100 -11.26 -22.07 6.07
CA GLU A 100 -11.84 -20.73 6.13
C GLU A 100 -12.70 -20.60 7.38
N TYR A 101 -12.40 -19.59 8.17
CA TYR A 101 -13.04 -19.26 9.43
C TYR A 101 -13.73 -17.90 9.34
N GLU A 102 -14.82 -17.74 10.05
CA GLU A 102 -15.38 -16.43 10.39
C GLU A 102 -15.01 -16.11 11.85
N VAL A 103 -14.38 -14.97 12.07
CA VAL A 103 -14.04 -14.47 13.41
C VAL A 103 -15.04 -13.39 13.79
N LYS A 104 -15.66 -13.54 14.96
CA LYS A 104 -16.51 -12.53 15.58
C LYS A 104 -15.71 -11.68 16.56
N ALA A 105 -15.80 -10.38 16.41
CA ALA A 105 -15.19 -9.38 17.27
C ALA A 105 -16.26 -8.39 17.79
N GLU A 106 -15.87 -7.49 18.69
CA GLU A 106 -16.78 -6.51 19.30
C GLU A 106 -17.49 -5.62 18.27
N LYS A 107 -16.81 -5.26 17.18
CA LYS A 107 -17.32 -4.30 16.17
C LYS A 107 -17.70 -4.93 14.83
N GLY A 108 -17.75 -6.26 14.74
CA GLY A 108 -18.17 -6.96 13.53
C GLY A 108 -17.55 -8.35 13.36
N THR A 109 -17.71 -8.93 12.17
CA THR A 109 -17.08 -10.19 11.78
C THR A 109 -16.09 -9.98 10.64
N PHE A 110 -15.08 -10.84 10.54
CA PHE A 110 -14.16 -10.88 9.40
C PHE A 110 -13.68 -12.30 9.14
N PRO A 111 -13.39 -12.66 7.88
CA PRO A 111 -12.91 -13.99 7.56
C PRO A 111 -11.41 -14.13 7.84
N VAL A 112 -11.00 -15.32 8.24
CA VAL A 112 -9.60 -15.75 8.37
C VAL A 112 -9.43 -17.05 7.59
N ALA A 113 -8.43 -17.12 6.72
CA ALA A 113 -8.07 -18.32 5.99
C ALA A 113 -6.73 -18.85 6.52
N LEU A 114 -6.68 -20.14 6.85
CA LEU A 114 -5.45 -20.86 7.18
C LEU A 114 -5.10 -21.76 6.01
N THR A 115 -3.84 -21.73 5.58
CA THR A 115 -3.34 -22.61 4.52
C THR A 115 -2.29 -23.53 5.10
N TYR A 116 -2.55 -24.83 5.01
CA TYR A 116 -1.63 -25.90 5.34
C TYR A 116 -1.06 -26.52 4.08
N GLU A 117 0.23 -26.82 4.09
CA GLU A 117 0.93 -27.56 3.04
C GLU A 117 1.80 -28.62 3.74
N ASN A 118 1.69 -29.89 3.31
CA ASN A 118 2.40 -31.01 3.94
C ASN A 118 2.22 -31.12 5.47
N GLY A 119 1.06 -30.70 5.99
CA GLY A 119 0.77 -30.76 7.43
C GLY A 119 1.24 -29.55 8.24
N GLU A 120 2.00 -28.62 7.67
CA GLU A 120 2.48 -27.40 8.33
C GLU A 120 1.66 -26.17 7.94
N LEU A 121 1.47 -25.23 8.88
CA LEU A 121 0.82 -23.96 8.57
C LEU A 121 1.79 -23.04 7.81
N VAL A 122 1.49 -22.80 6.54
CA VAL A 122 2.34 -22.01 5.64
C VAL A 122 1.76 -20.63 5.33
N GLY A 123 0.48 -20.39 5.61
CA GLY A 123 -0.16 -19.10 5.36
C GLY A 123 -1.32 -18.79 6.28
N ILE A 124 -1.45 -17.49 6.61
CA ILE A 124 -2.59 -16.92 7.32
C ILE A 124 -3.09 -15.73 6.51
N GLY A 125 -4.28 -15.84 5.93
CA GLY A 125 -4.97 -14.76 5.23
C GLY A 125 -6.01 -14.13 6.13
N LEU A 126 -5.98 -12.81 6.30
CA LEU A 126 -6.98 -12.09 7.09
C LEU A 126 -7.77 -11.13 6.22
N GLY A 127 -9.09 -11.29 6.17
CA GLY A 127 -10.01 -10.38 5.49
C GLY A 127 -10.44 -9.19 6.34
N VAL A 128 -9.54 -8.66 7.17
CA VAL A 128 -9.82 -7.54 8.10
C VAL A 128 -10.03 -6.28 7.28
N ARG A 129 -11.23 -5.70 7.32
CA ARG A 129 -11.52 -4.45 6.60
C ARG A 129 -11.06 -3.23 7.40
N ALA A 130 -10.22 -2.40 6.80
CA ALA A 130 -9.91 -1.11 7.38
C ALA A 130 -11.18 -0.24 7.47
N LYS A 131 -11.36 0.45 8.60
CA LYS A 131 -12.47 1.38 8.78
C LYS A 131 -12.36 2.52 7.76
N PRO A 132 -13.47 2.93 7.11
CA PRO A 132 -13.51 4.15 6.31
C PRO A 132 -12.92 5.32 7.11
N ASN A 133 -11.97 6.04 6.53
CA ASN A 133 -11.42 7.24 7.13
C ASN A 133 -11.80 8.51 6.32
N PRO A 134 -13.05 8.98 6.47
CA PRO A 134 -13.52 10.19 5.80
C PRO A 134 -12.78 11.44 6.29
N ALA A 135 -12.30 11.46 7.54
CA ALA A 135 -11.52 12.57 8.08
C ALA A 135 -10.18 12.72 7.34
N GLY A 136 -9.48 11.61 7.08
CA GLY A 136 -8.26 11.60 6.27
C GLY A 136 -8.51 12.05 4.83
N MET A 137 -9.63 11.64 4.22
CA MET A 137 -10.03 12.12 2.89
C MET A 137 -10.23 13.64 2.87
N VAL A 138 -11.01 14.17 3.81
CA VAL A 138 -11.26 15.61 3.94
C VAL A 138 -9.96 16.36 4.20
N ALA A 139 -9.07 15.82 5.04
CA ALA A 139 -7.76 16.40 5.29
C ALA A 139 -6.90 16.52 4.01
N MET A 140 -6.87 15.49 3.16
CA MET A 140 -6.17 15.56 1.88
C MET A 140 -6.77 16.65 0.97
N ILE A 141 -8.10 16.70 0.89
CA ILE A 141 -8.81 17.70 0.08
C ILE A 141 -8.47 19.12 0.56
N LEU A 142 -8.57 19.36 1.87
CA LEU A 142 -8.27 20.67 2.47
C LEU A 142 -6.81 21.06 2.25
N GLY A 143 -5.86 20.12 2.42
CA GLY A 143 -4.44 20.38 2.18
C GLY A 143 -4.16 20.88 0.77
N SER A 144 -4.70 20.20 -0.25
CA SER A 144 -4.51 20.61 -1.66
C SER A 144 -5.26 21.88 -2.03
N LEU A 145 -6.49 22.08 -1.54
CA LEU A 145 -7.25 23.31 -1.81
C LEU A 145 -6.62 24.54 -1.16
N LEU A 146 -5.98 24.40 -0.01
CA LEU A 146 -5.21 25.50 0.60
C LEU A 146 -4.05 25.94 -0.28
N VAL A 147 -3.35 25.00 -0.92
CA VAL A 147 -2.27 25.33 -1.86
C VAL A 147 -2.84 26.02 -3.09
N LEU A 148 -3.94 25.51 -3.67
CA LEU A 148 -4.62 26.18 -4.78
C LEU A 148 -5.02 27.62 -4.40
N GLY A 149 -5.60 27.81 -3.22
CA GLY A 149 -5.97 29.13 -2.71
C GLY A 149 -4.77 30.06 -2.54
N ALA A 150 -3.70 29.58 -1.93
CA ALA A 150 -2.46 30.35 -1.76
C ALA A 150 -1.88 30.79 -3.12
N PHE A 151 -1.82 29.90 -4.11
CA PHE A 151 -1.33 30.26 -5.44
C PHE A 151 -2.30 31.13 -6.21
N TYR A 152 -3.62 30.98 -6.03
CA TYR A 152 -4.62 31.86 -6.66
C TYR A 152 -4.41 33.33 -6.28
N PHE A 153 -4.02 33.61 -5.03
CA PHE A 153 -3.69 34.97 -4.58
C PHE A 153 -2.36 35.51 -5.12
N ILE A 154 -1.41 34.62 -5.43
CA ILE A 154 -0.10 35.01 -6.01
C ILE A 154 -0.24 35.24 -7.51
N ARG A 155 -0.92 34.33 -8.22
CA ARG A 155 -1.12 34.36 -9.66
C ARG A 155 -2.36 33.55 -10.02
N LYS A 156 -3.29 34.15 -10.77
CA LYS A 156 -4.48 33.42 -11.24
C LYS A 156 -4.07 32.20 -12.08
N PRO A 157 -4.49 30.97 -11.70
CA PRO A 157 -4.14 29.77 -12.43
C PRO A 157 -4.88 29.66 -13.77
N SER A 158 -4.16 29.17 -14.79
CA SER A 158 -4.71 28.75 -16.07
C SER A 158 -5.61 27.52 -15.88
N ILE A 159 -6.93 27.70 -16.04
CA ILE A 159 -7.91 26.61 -15.90
C ILE A 159 -7.60 25.44 -16.86
N PRO A 160 -7.28 25.66 -18.16
CA PRO A 160 -6.98 24.55 -19.07
C PRO A 160 -5.78 23.71 -18.62
N ASP A 161 -4.73 24.35 -18.09
CA ASP A 161 -3.54 23.63 -17.63
C ASP A 161 -3.78 22.94 -16.28
N LEU A 162 -4.62 23.52 -15.42
CA LEU A 162 -5.05 22.88 -14.18
C LEU A 162 -5.88 21.62 -14.44
N VAL A 163 -6.84 21.67 -15.38
CA VAL A 163 -7.62 20.50 -15.79
C VAL A 163 -6.72 19.44 -16.43
N LEU A 164 -5.77 19.84 -17.27
CA LEU A 164 -4.79 18.92 -17.85
C LEU A 164 -3.96 18.22 -16.77
N GLY A 165 -3.45 18.96 -15.79
CA GLY A 165 -2.71 18.41 -14.66
C GLY A 165 -3.52 17.37 -13.88
N ALA A 166 -4.79 17.68 -13.60
CA ALA A 166 -5.69 16.76 -12.91
C ALA A 166 -5.95 15.49 -13.74
N GLY A 167 -6.14 15.64 -15.06
CA GLY A 167 -6.28 14.49 -15.97
C GLY A 167 -5.03 13.62 -16.02
N ILE A 168 -3.84 14.22 -16.01
CA ILE A 168 -2.56 13.49 -15.92
C ILE A 168 -2.49 12.68 -14.63
N ALA A 169 -2.87 13.24 -13.48
CA ALA A 169 -2.89 12.51 -12.20
C ALA A 169 -3.80 11.28 -12.25
N LEU A 170 -4.98 11.38 -12.87
CA LEU A 170 -5.88 10.25 -13.08
C LEU A 170 -5.28 9.19 -14.03
N GLY A 171 -4.58 9.61 -15.09
CA GLY A 171 -3.86 8.66 -15.95
C GLY A 171 -2.75 7.94 -15.19
N LEU A 172 -1.98 8.69 -14.39
CA LEU A 172 -0.91 8.16 -13.55
C LEU A 172 -1.41 7.20 -12.49
N SER A 173 -2.60 7.41 -11.92
CA SER A 173 -3.18 6.50 -10.93
C SER A 173 -3.47 5.11 -11.48
N VAL A 174 -3.62 4.97 -12.80
CA VAL A 174 -3.74 3.67 -13.47
C VAL A 174 -2.36 3.03 -13.67
N ILE A 175 -1.34 3.82 -14.01
CA ILE A 175 -0.01 3.32 -14.36
C ILE A 175 0.82 2.95 -13.12
N ILE A 176 0.84 3.81 -12.10
CA ILE A 176 1.70 3.67 -10.92
C ILE A 176 1.50 2.33 -10.19
N PRO A 177 0.28 1.80 -9.99
CA PRO A 177 0.09 0.49 -9.37
C PRO A 177 0.85 -0.65 -10.06
N PHE A 178 1.06 -0.59 -11.37
CA PHE A 178 1.83 -1.61 -12.09
C PHE A 178 3.30 -1.63 -11.67
N TYR A 179 3.89 -0.50 -11.28
CA TYR A 179 5.25 -0.50 -10.73
C TYR A 179 5.34 -1.28 -9.42
N GLY A 180 4.30 -1.20 -8.58
CA GLY A 180 4.18 -2.00 -7.38
C GLY A 180 4.15 -3.50 -7.70
N ILE A 181 3.36 -3.92 -8.69
CA ILE A 181 3.29 -5.31 -9.15
C ILE A 181 4.64 -5.78 -9.70
N ILE A 182 5.27 -4.98 -10.58
CA ILE A 182 6.58 -5.29 -11.15
C ILE A 182 7.62 -5.43 -10.04
N SER A 183 7.59 -4.57 -9.02
CA SER A 183 8.53 -4.62 -7.90
C SER A 183 8.52 -5.98 -7.18
N LEU A 184 7.38 -6.67 -7.12
CA LEU A 184 7.27 -7.99 -6.52
C LEU A 184 8.08 -9.05 -7.29
N ILE A 185 8.29 -8.83 -8.59
CA ILE A 185 9.03 -9.72 -9.49
C ILE A 185 10.52 -9.36 -9.49
N VAL A 186 10.85 -8.06 -9.56
CA VAL A 186 12.24 -7.60 -9.77
C VAL A 186 13.03 -7.33 -8.49
N ALA A 187 12.36 -7.20 -7.34
CA ALA A 187 13.01 -6.84 -6.08
C ALA A 187 12.76 -7.85 -4.95
N TYR A 188 13.87 -8.31 -4.36
CA TYR A 188 13.90 -9.38 -3.37
C TYR A 188 13.61 -8.94 -1.92
N SER A 189 13.82 -7.66 -1.59
CA SER A 189 13.60 -7.14 -0.23
C SER A 189 12.56 -6.03 -0.21
N THR A 190 11.92 -5.81 0.94
CA THR A 190 10.96 -4.73 1.16
C THR A 190 11.54 -3.35 0.83
N VAL A 191 12.80 -3.12 1.21
CA VAL A 191 13.53 -1.87 0.90
C VAL A 191 13.75 -1.72 -0.60
N ALA A 192 14.15 -2.79 -1.29
CA ALA A 192 14.35 -2.77 -2.74
C ALA A 192 13.03 -2.55 -3.51
N ARG A 193 11.92 -3.13 -3.04
CA ARG A 193 10.59 -2.91 -3.61
C ARG A 193 10.11 -1.46 -3.43
N ALA A 194 10.32 -0.91 -2.23
CA ALA A 194 10.02 0.49 -1.94
C ALA A 194 10.86 1.43 -2.83
N LEU A 195 12.17 1.19 -2.92
CA LEU A 195 13.08 1.93 -3.80
C LEU A 195 12.65 1.87 -5.26
N PHE A 196 12.38 0.67 -5.78
CA PHE A 196 11.97 0.49 -7.17
C PHE A 196 10.68 1.26 -7.46
N THR A 197 9.63 1.03 -6.66
CA THR A 197 8.31 1.62 -6.88
C THR A 197 8.34 3.14 -6.75
N ALA A 198 9.01 3.66 -5.71
CA ALA A 198 9.09 5.09 -5.46
C ALA A 198 9.92 5.84 -6.53
N CYS A 199 11.10 5.32 -6.89
CA CYS A 199 11.95 5.96 -7.88
C CYS A 199 11.35 5.92 -9.29
N THR A 200 10.75 4.79 -9.69
CA THR A 200 10.06 4.70 -10.99
C THR A 200 8.84 5.62 -11.04
N THR A 201 8.07 5.70 -9.96
CA THR A 201 6.95 6.65 -9.84
C THR A 201 7.44 8.08 -9.98
N ALA A 202 8.42 8.50 -9.20
CA ALA A 202 8.95 9.87 -9.22
C ALA A 202 9.53 10.25 -10.60
N LEU A 203 10.29 9.36 -11.22
CA LEU A 203 10.82 9.59 -12.57
C LEU A 203 9.70 9.76 -13.59
N THR A 204 8.67 8.92 -13.56
CA THR A 204 7.53 9.02 -14.48
C THR A 204 6.74 10.31 -14.26
N VAL A 205 6.41 10.64 -13.00
CA VAL A 205 5.68 11.86 -12.63
C VAL A 205 6.44 13.11 -13.06
N GLU A 206 7.73 13.21 -12.73
CA GLU A 206 8.55 14.37 -13.08
C GLU A 206 8.83 14.46 -14.58
N ALA A 207 9.04 13.33 -15.28
CA ALA A 207 9.26 13.33 -16.73
C ALA A 207 8.00 13.83 -17.48
N ILE A 208 6.82 13.41 -17.06
CA ILE A 208 5.55 13.88 -17.61
C ILE A 208 5.36 15.38 -17.32
N LYS A 209 5.59 15.83 -16.08
CA LYS A 209 5.55 17.27 -15.75
C LYS A 209 6.53 18.06 -16.62
N PHE A 210 7.76 17.59 -16.77
CA PHE A 210 8.79 18.24 -17.58
C PHE A 210 8.38 18.35 -19.06
N TYR A 211 7.81 17.29 -19.62
CA TYR A 211 7.33 17.28 -21.01
C TYR A 211 6.14 18.23 -21.22
N PHE A 212 5.10 18.11 -20.40
CA PHE A 212 3.87 18.88 -20.58
C PHE A 212 3.99 20.34 -20.13
N SER A 213 4.94 20.70 -19.27
CA SER A 213 5.14 22.11 -18.90
C SER A 213 5.71 22.97 -20.03
N ARG A 214 6.10 22.37 -21.17
CA ARG A 214 6.61 23.08 -22.35
C ARG A 214 5.57 24.05 -22.89
N ASN A 215 5.91 25.34 -22.91
CA ASN A 215 5.08 26.43 -23.46
C ASN A 215 3.69 26.55 -22.82
N ARG A 216 3.54 26.04 -21.60
CA ARG A 216 2.30 26.07 -20.82
C ARG A 216 2.53 26.72 -19.47
N ASP A 217 1.44 27.02 -18.77
CA ASP A 217 1.52 27.43 -17.38
C ASP A 217 1.82 26.20 -16.49
N GLY A 218 3.11 25.90 -16.34
CA GLY A 218 3.58 24.76 -15.57
C GLY A 218 3.12 24.80 -14.10
N LEU A 219 2.97 26.00 -13.53
CA LEU A 219 2.50 26.15 -12.15
C LEU A 219 1.05 25.64 -12.01
N SER A 220 0.16 26.05 -12.92
CA SER A 220 -1.21 25.56 -12.96
C SER A 220 -1.29 24.07 -13.27
N LEU A 221 -0.43 23.57 -14.16
CA LEU A 221 -0.34 22.13 -14.46
C LEU A 221 0.05 21.31 -13.23
N GLY A 222 1.07 21.75 -12.47
CA GLY A 222 1.49 21.07 -11.25
C GLY A 222 0.45 21.16 -10.12
N LEU A 223 -0.24 22.30 -9.97
CA LEU A 223 -1.39 22.43 -9.06
C LEU A 223 -2.50 21.45 -9.43
N GLY A 224 -2.82 21.36 -10.72
CA GLY A 224 -3.77 20.42 -11.27
C GLY A 224 -3.43 18.98 -10.91
N LEU A 225 -2.15 18.60 -11.04
CA LEU A 225 -1.67 17.27 -10.69
C LEU A 225 -1.89 16.96 -9.21
N GLY A 226 -1.53 17.87 -8.30
CA GLY A 226 -1.79 17.70 -6.87
C GLY A 226 -3.29 17.62 -6.53
N ILE A 227 -4.14 18.44 -7.17
CA ILE A 227 -5.60 18.35 -7.00
C ILE A 227 -6.12 17.01 -7.49
N GLY A 228 -5.70 16.54 -8.67
CA GLY A 228 -6.10 15.24 -9.18
C GLY A 228 -5.70 14.11 -8.22
N GLN A 229 -4.47 14.15 -7.72
CA GLN A 229 -3.94 13.13 -6.81
C GLN A 229 -4.65 13.10 -5.45
N TYR A 230 -4.89 14.25 -4.83
CA TYR A 230 -5.33 14.31 -3.43
C TYR A 230 -6.80 14.68 -3.24
N VAL A 231 -7.47 15.20 -4.27
CA VAL A 231 -8.93 15.44 -4.25
C VAL A 231 -9.63 14.32 -5.01
N LEU A 232 -9.36 14.18 -6.31
CA LEU A 232 -10.12 13.28 -7.16
C LEU A 232 -9.88 11.82 -6.81
N LEU A 233 -8.62 11.41 -6.61
CA LEU A 233 -8.35 10.03 -6.19
C LEU A 233 -8.81 9.76 -4.77
N SER A 234 -8.65 10.69 -3.82
CA SER A 234 -9.14 10.48 -2.45
C SER A 234 -10.65 10.23 -2.42
N ILE A 235 -11.43 10.97 -3.23
CA ILE A 235 -12.86 10.73 -3.40
C ILE A 235 -13.11 9.38 -4.11
N GLY A 236 -12.45 9.16 -5.25
CA GLY A 236 -12.63 7.94 -6.05
C GLY A 236 -12.31 6.67 -5.27
N THR A 237 -11.19 6.66 -4.55
CA THR A 237 -10.77 5.58 -3.67
C THR A 237 -11.71 5.44 -2.48
N PHE A 238 -12.15 6.53 -1.83
CA PHE A 238 -13.14 6.43 -0.76
C PHE A 238 -14.46 5.80 -1.26
N VAL A 239 -14.97 6.22 -2.41
CA VAL A 239 -16.19 5.67 -3.01
C VAL A 239 -15.99 4.20 -3.41
N ALA A 240 -14.91 3.89 -4.12
CA ALA A 240 -14.61 2.55 -4.59
C ALA A 240 -14.43 1.57 -3.43
N THR A 241 -13.63 1.93 -2.42
CA THR A 241 -13.36 1.07 -1.26
C THR A 241 -14.60 0.85 -0.40
N ASN A 242 -15.38 1.90 -0.10
CA ASN A 242 -16.43 1.79 0.91
C ASN A 242 -17.80 1.40 0.35
N PHE A 243 -18.09 1.69 -0.92
CA PHE A 243 -19.42 1.47 -1.49
C PHE A 243 -19.43 0.45 -2.63
N ILE A 244 -18.38 0.37 -3.45
CA ILE A 244 -18.39 -0.48 -4.66
C ILE A 244 -17.71 -1.82 -4.39
N MET A 245 -16.42 -1.80 -4.05
CA MET A 245 -15.58 -2.99 -3.94
C MET A 245 -15.50 -3.55 -2.52
N GLN A 246 -15.96 -2.79 -1.51
CA GLN A 246 -15.88 -3.15 -0.08
C GLN A 246 -14.50 -3.65 0.35
N LEU A 247 -13.45 -3.06 -0.22
CA LEU A 247 -12.08 -3.53 -0.04
C LEU A 247 -11.58 -3.26 1.38
N PRO A 248 -10.74 -4.15 1.93
CA PRO A 248 -10.24 -4.05 3.29
C PRO A 248 -9.16 -2.96 3.54
N VAL A 249 -9.10 -1.89 2.74
CA VAL A 249 -7.97 -0.93 2.75
C VAL A 249 -8.45 0.50 2.99
N SER A 250 -7.88 1.19 3.99
CA SER A 250 -8.14 2.61 4.26
C SER A 250 -6.96 3.40 3.72
N PHE A 251 -7.20 4.13 2.63
CA PHE A 251 -6.14 4.75 1.82
C PHE A 251 -5.70 6.13 2.32
N THR A 252 -6.31 6.65 3.38
CA THR A 252 -6.13 8.06 3.76
C THR A 252 -5.22 8.28 4.97
N GLY A 253 -4.61 7.22 5.54
CA GLY A 253 -3.64 7.31 6.64
C GLY A 253 -4.16 8.10 7.87
N PRO A 254 -3.29 8.49 8.83
CA PRO A 254 -3.68 9.40 9.90
C PRO A 254 -3.98 10.81 9.35
N THR A 255 -5.09 11.43 9.79
CA THR A 255 -5.60 12.71 9.29
C THR A 255 -4.54 13.83 9.23
N TYR A 256 -3.70 13.94 10.25
CA TYR A 256 -2.64 14.95 10.31
C TYR A 256 -1.61 14.79 9.18
N TRP A 257 -1.10 13.58 8.99
CA TRP A 257 -0.13 13.29 7.94
C TRP A 257 -0.74 13.41 6.54
N ALA A 258 -1.99 12.96 6.39
CA ALA A 258 -2.76 13.09 5.15
C ALA A 258 -2.88 14.55 4.71
N PHE A 259 -3.19 15.47 5.64
CA PHE A 259 -3.23 16.90 5.39
C PHE A 259 -1.87 17.46 4.96
N LEU A 260 -0.82 17.16 5.73
CA LEU A 260 0.51 17.70 5.48
C LEU A 260 1.10 17.20 4.17
N PHE A 261 0.92 15.92 3.82
CA PHE A 261 1.39 15.38 2.55
C PHE A 261 0.62 15.97 1.38
N ALA A 262 -0.70 16.06 1.44
CA ALA A 262 -1.48 16.69 0.38
C ALA A 262 -1.06 18.15 0.16
N LEU A 263 -0.84 18.90 1.24
CA LEU A 263 -0.34 20.28 1.18
C LEU A 263 1.07 20.35 0.58
N ALA A 264 2.03 19.59 1.12
CA ALA A 264 3.42 19.68 0.72
C ALA A 264 3.65 19.17 -0.71
N PHE A 265 3.10 18.01 -1.07
CA PHE A 265 3.28 17.47 -2.42
C PHE A 265 2.53 18.28 -3.47
N THR A 266 1.34 18.81 -3.19
CA THR A 266 0.65 19.71 -4.14
C THR A 266 1.50 20.96 -4.43
N ALA A 267 2.09 21.56 -3.39
CA ALA A 267 2.98 22.71 -3.56
C ALA A 267 4.26 22.32 -4.32
N PHE A 268 4.85 21.17 -4.00
CA PHE A 268 6.02 20.63 -4.67
C PHE A 268 5.76 20.42 -6.17
N HIS A 269 4.67 19.75 -6.54
CA HIS A 269 4.31 19.52 -7.94
C HIS A 269 4.10 20.84 -8.70
N ALA A 270 3.41 21.81 -8.09
CA ALA A 270 3.22 23.14 -8.68
C ALA A 270 4.56 23.85 -8.96
N LEU A 271 5.48 23.83 -8.00
CA LEU A 271 6.75 24.54 -8.09
C LEU A 271 7.76 23.85 -9.00
N SER A 272 7.82 22.51 -9.02
CA SER A 272 8.71 21.78 -9.92
C SER A 272 8.27 21.97 -11.39
N ALA A 273 6.96 21.84 -11.66
CA ALA A 273 6.40 22.10 -12.99
C ALA A 273 6.56 23.57 -13.43
N GLY A 274 6.36 24.52 -12.50
CA GLY A 274 6.65 25.94 -12.73
C GLY A 274 8.13 26.20 -13.11
N THR A 275 9.05 25.49 -12.46
CA THR A 275 10.49 25.56 -12.78
C THR A 275 10.77 25.02 -14.19
N TYR A 276 10.12 23.94 -14.60
CA TYR A 276 10.28 23.36 -15.94
C TYR A 276 9.75 24.26 -17.05
N SER A 277 8.61 24.91 -16.82
CA SER A 277 8.03 25.90 -17.72
C SER A 277 9.00 27.06 -18.02
N LYS A 278 9.77 27.50 -17.02
CA LYS A 278 10.72 28.62 -17.13
C LYS A 278 12.11 28.22 -17.63
N LEU A 279 12.77 27.28 -16.96
CA LEU A 279 14.20 27.01 -17.16
C LEU A 279 14.48 25.83 -18.07
N ARG A 280 13.55 24.86 -18.12
CA ARG A 280 13.57 23.76 -19.09
C ARG A 280 14.87 22.95 -19.13
N ASN A 281 15.52 22.79 -17.97
CA ASN A 281 16.80 22.12 -17.84
C ASN A 281 16.62 20.70 -17.27
N VAL A 282 17.16 19.70 -17.97
CA VAL A 282 17.12 18.28 -17.58
C VAL A 282 17.78 18.02 -16.22
N ARG A 283 18.74 18.85 -15.79
CA ARG A 283 19.32 18.74 -14.45
C ARG A 283 18.29 18.95 -13.34
N PHE A 284 17.30 19.83 -13.56
CA PHE A 284 16.21 20.02 -12.60
C PHE A 284 15.19 18.88 -12.65
N LEU A 285 15.00 18.23 -13.81
CA LEU A 285 14.24 16.98 -13.89
C LEU A 285 14.85 15.93 -12.96
N LEU A 286 16.15 15.67 -13.09
CA LEU A 286 16.84 14.69 -12.25
C LEU A 286 16.84 15.07 -10.77
N LEU A 287 17.03 16.35 -10.44
CA LEU A 287 16.99 16.84 -9.07
C LEU A 287 15.63 16.61 -8.40
N PHE A 288 14.55 17.07 -9.03
CA PHE A 288 13.22 16.94 -8.44
C PHE A 288 12.75 15.47 -8.43
N ALA A 289 13.11 14.67 -9.44
CA ALA A 289 12.83 13.22 -9.42
C ALA A 289 13.58 12.50 -8.30
N LEU A 290 14.82 12.90 -8.00
CA LEU A 290 15.56 12.37 -6.86
C LEU A 290 14.90 12.74 -5.52
N ILE A 291 14.49 14.01 -5.37
CA ILE A 291 13.81 14.49 -4.15
C ILE A 291 12.47 13.76 -3.96
N GLU A 292 11.63 13.72 -4.99
CA GLU A 292 10.33 13.05 -4.96
C GLU A 292 10.50 11.54 -4.70
N GLY A 293 11.46 10.90 -5.39
CA GLY A 293 11.77 9.49 -5.20
C GLY A 293 12.18 9.18 -3.77
N LEU A 294 13.15 9.90 -3.21
CA LEU A 294 13.57 9.71 -1.82
C LEU A 294 12.43 9.97 -0.83
N ALA A 295 11.60 10.98 -1.06
CA ALA A 295 10.45 11.26 -0.20
C ALA A 295 9.44 10.10 -0.20
N LEU A 296 9.11 9.55 -1.38
CA LEU A 296 8.21 8.40 -1.52
C LEU A 296 8.81 7.11 -0.93
N VAL A 297 10.12 6.91 -1.00
CA VAL A 297 10.79 5.79 -0.31
C VAL A 297 10.63 5.93 1.20
N MET A 298 10.91 7.11 1.75
CA MET A 298 10.79 7.36 3.19
C MET A 298 9.33 7.19 3.65
N GLU A 299 8.36 7.62 2.86
CA GLU A 299 6.93 7.41 3.14
C GLU A 299 6.59 5.91 3.15
N SER A 300 7.06 5.16 2.15
CA SER A 300 6.83 3.71 2.04
C SER A 300 7.44 2.92 3.20
N LEU A 301 8.52 3.43 3.79
CA LEU A 301 9.18 2.87 4.98
C LEU A 301 8.61 3.43 6.30
N SER A 302 7.50 4.18 6.25
CA SER A 302 6.85 4.82 7.40
C SER A 302 7.70 5.88 8.13
N HIS A 303 8.74 6.41 7.48
CA HIS A 303 9.53 7.55 7.96
C HIS A 303 8.91 8.89 7.52
N LEU A 304 7.69 9.15 7.96
CA LEU A 304 6.84 10.24 7.46
C LEU A 304 7.45 11.64 7.65
N GLY A 305 8.15 11.89 8.77
CA GLY A 305 8.81 13.16 9.03
C GLY A 305 9.99 13.43 8.07
N LEU A 306 10.78 12.41 7.73
CA LEU A 306 11.87 12.53 6.76
C LEU A 306 11.33 12.73 5.34
N SER A 307 10.26 12.02 4.99
CA SER A 307 9.56 12.23 3.72
C SER A 307 9.11 13.68 3.58
N LEU A 308 8.42 14.22 4.59
CA LEU A 308 7.96 15.60 4.58
C LEU A 308 9.12 16.59 4.46
N LEU A 309 10.22 16.38 5.18
CA LEU A 309 11.41 17.23 5.10
C LEU A 309 11.99 17.28 3.67
N LEU A 310 12.06 16.14 2.99
CA LEU A 310 12.55 16.06 1.61
C LEU A 310 11.63 16.83 0.65
N VAL A 311 10.31 16.69 0.79
CA VAL A 311 9.35 17.44 -0.04
C VAL A 311 9.49 18.95 0.21
N LEU A 312 9.63 19.38 1.46
CA LEU A 312 9.86 20.78 1.82
C LEU A 312 11.17 21.33 1.20
N LEU A 313 12.25 20.53 1.17
CA LEU A 313 13.48 20.89 0.46
C LEU A 313 13.23 21.08 -1.05
N GLY A 314 12.41 20.21 -1.63
CA GLY A 314 11.95 20.34 -3.02
C GLY A 314 11.17 21.62 -3.29
N ILE A 315 10.25 21.99 -2.39
CA ILE A 315 9.49 23.26 -2.45
C ILE A 315 10.46 24.45 -2.41
N VAL A 316 11.42 24.45 -1.48
CA VAL A 316 12.42 25.52 -1.36
C VAL A 316 13.26 25.63 -2.64
N ALA A 317 13.69 24.50 -3.21
CA ALA A 317 14.40 24.49 -4.49
C ALA A 317 13.53 25.04 -5.63
N GLY A 318 12.27 24.64 -5.72
CA GLY A 318 11.33 25.14 -6.73
C GLY A 318 11.02 26.64 -6.58
N LEU A 319 10.92 27.16 -5.35
CA LEU A 319 10.75 28.60 -5.11
C LEU A 319 11.97 29.41 -5.57
N ARG A 320 13.18 28.92 -5.26
CA ARG A 320 14.44 29.58 -5.64
C ARG A 320 14.72 29.52 -7.14
N LEU A 321 14.49 28.37 -7.77
CA LEU A 321 14.79 28.14 -9.19
C LEU A 321 13.67 28.64 -10.10
N GLY A 322 12.42 28.47 -9.69
CA GLY A 322 11.25 28.88 -10.46
C GLY A 322 10.94 30.37 -10.37
N GLY A 323 11.73 31.20 -9.67
CA GLY A 323 11.57 32.65 -9.61
C GLY A 323 10.19 33.12 -9.11
N VAL A 324 9.52 32.31 -8.28
CA VAL A 324 8.22 32.69 -7.69
C VAL A 324 8.44 33.77 -6.62
N ILE A 325 9.60 33.79 -5.98
CA ILE A 325 10.00 34.82 -5.01
C ILE A 325 10.13 36.20 -5.67
N ASP A 326 10.66 36.29 -6.89
CA ASP A 326 10.83 37.58 -7.59
C ASP A 326 9.48 38.21 -7.98
N GLY A 327 8.52 37.37 -8.39
CA GLY A 327 7.14 37.80 -8.65
C GLY A 327 6.36 38.21 -7.38
N ILE A 328 6.61 37.58 -6.24
CA ILE A 328 6.02 37.97 -4.93
C ILE A 328 6.65 39.26 -4.40
N ALA A 329 7.94 39.50 -4.69
CA ALA A 329 8.65 40.71 -4.27
C ALA A 329 8.46 41.91 -5.21
N GLY A 330 7.64 41.79 -6.26
CA GLY A 330 7.41 42.86 -7.25
C GLY A 330 8.66 43.24 -8.05
N ARG A 331 9.68 42.37 -8.11
CA ARG A 331 10.86 42.58 -8.95
C ARG A 331 10.60 41.93 -10.30
N GLU A 332 10.17 42.74 -11.26
CA GLU A 332 10.19 42.32 -12.66
C GLU A 332 11.64 41.99 -13.03
N ALA A 333 11.88 40.76 -13.49
CA ALA A 333 13.17 40.34 -14.00
C ALA A 333 13.44 41.09 -15.30
N HIS A 334 14.36 42.05 -15.26
CA HIS A 334 15.06 42.59 -16.43
C HIS A 334 16.04 41.54 -16.99
#